data_AF-V8N3H9-F1
#
_entry.id   AF-V8N3H9-F1
#
_cell.length_a   1.000
_cell.length_b   1.000
_cell.length_c   1.000
_cell.angle_alpha   90.00
_cell.angle_beta   90.00
_cell.angle_gamma   90.00
#
_symmetry.space_group_name_H-M   'P 1'
#
loop_
_entity.id
_entity.type
_entity.pdbx_description
1 polymer ?
#
loop_
_entity_poly.entity_id
_entity_poly.type
_entity_poly.pdbx_seq_one_letter_code
_entity_poly.pdbx_strand_id
1 'polypeptide(L)'
;IPGFVRSDLSGHGRKHPRRGEIVAEVRRCVPLCSPGPHVILHVMHPFHARQKETDVVERMKEIFGLEAKDYTIILFTHQDFLKGRSLEEFISSGDKKVKEYLAACGNRCLAFNNTAEGAEREAALAELMSMIDALVERNRRAPCYTEDRMHAKKPRPPYKSQRDTSLKKSRAARKSNQRKK
;
A
#
# COMPACT_ATOMS: atom_id res chain seq x y z
N ILE A 1 11.61 21.68 -3.39
CA ILE A 1 12.26 20.42 -3.84
C ILE A 1 11.68 19.30 -3.00
N PRO A 2 10.91 18.35 -3.55
CA PRO A 2 10.46 17.21 -2.76
C PRO A 2 11.68 16.38 -2.36
N GLY A 3 11.93 16.28 -1.05
CA GLY A 3 13.00 15.46 -0.51
C GLY A 3 12.66 13.99 -0.71
N PHE A 4 13.42 13.30 -1.57
CA PHE A 4 13.34 11.84 -1.69
C PHE A 4 14.15 11.22 -0.56
N VAL A 5 13.48 10.53 0.37
CA VAL A 5 14.16 9.68 1.35
C VAL A 5 14.15 8.25 0.82
N ARG A 6 15.33 7.80 0.42
CA ARG A 6 15.58 6.42 0.00
C ARG A 6 15.99 5.61 1.23
N SER A 7 15.06 4.85 1.78
CA SER A 7 15.38 3.78 2.74
C SER A 7 15.78 2.53 1.96
N ASP A 8 17.07 2.38 1.64
CA ASP A 8 17.60 1.14 1.05
C ASP A 8 17.51 -0.01 2.08
N LEU A 9 16.52 -0.89 1.91
CA LEU A 9 16.32 -2.07 2.75
C LEU A 9 16.96 -3.35 2.18
N SER A 10 17.80 -3.25 1.15
CA SER A 10 18.43 -4.42 0.54
C SER A 10 19.87 -4.17 0.10
N GLY A 11 20.81 -4.30 1.04
CA GLY A 11 22.23 -4.50 0.73
C GLY A 11 22.56 -5.99 0.62
N HIS A 12 23.18 -6.39 -0.49
CA HIS A 12 23.76 -7.72 -0.69
C HIS A 12 24.60 -8.12 0.54
N GLY A 13 24.21 -9.20 1.23
CA GLY A 13 24.97 -9.78 2.35
C GLY A 13 24.49 -9.48 3.77
N ARG A 14 23.43 -8.69 3.99
CA ARG A 14 22.83 -8.56 5.34
C ARG A 14 21.64 -9.50 5.49
N LYS A 15 21.56 -10.21 6.64
CA LYS A 15 20.36 -10.94 7.08
C LYS A 15 19.15 -10.03 6.86
N HIS A 16 18.06 -10.56 6.31
CA HIS A 16 16.82 -9.81 6.11
C HIS A 16 16.46 -9.11 7.43
N PRO A 17 16.38 -7.76 7.47
CA PRO A 17 16.18 -7.03 8.71
C PRO A 17 14.92 -7.54 9.38
N ARG A 18 14.97 -7.73 10.70
CA ARG A 18 13.80 -8.22 11.43
C ARG A 18 12.69 -7.18 11.32
N ARG A 19 11.45 -7.66 11.30
CA ARG A 19 10.25 -6.82 11.14
C ARG A 19 10.22 -5.60 12.07
N GLY A 20 10.64 -5.76 13.33
CA GLY A 20 10.73 -4.65 14.29
C GLY A 20 11.80 -3.61 13.95
N GLU A 21 12.90 -4.01 13.32
CA GLU A 21 13.99 -3.12 12.90
C GLU A 21 13.53 -2.22 11.74
N ILE A 22 12.75 -2.76 10.79
CA ILE A 22 12.19 -2.00 9.66
C ILE A 22 11.19 -0.94 10.15
N VAL A 23 10.29 -1.32 11.07
CA VAL A 23 9.31 -0.39 11.65
C VAL A 23 10.02 0.74 12.41
N ALA A 24 11.06 0.42 13.17
CA ALA A 24 11.84 1.40 13.92
C ALA A 24 12.56 2.39 12.98
N GLU A 25 13.14 1.90 11.88
CA GLU A 25 13.83 2.75 10.92
C GLU A 25 12.85 3.68 10.19
N VAL A 26 11.69 3.17 9.76
CA VAL A 26 10.67 4.02 9.13
C VAL A 26 10.16 5.09 10.10
N ARG A 27 9.94 4.74 11.37
CA ARG A 27 9.58 5.72 12.43
C ARG A 27 10.65 6.78 12.60
N ARG A 28 11.92 6.39 12.51
CA ARG A 28 13.05 7.32 12.59
C ARG A 28 13.13 8.23 11.36
N CYS A 29 12.79 7.72 10.18
CA CYS A 29 12.90 8.47 8.92
C CYS A 29 11.78 9.48 8.68
N VAL A 30 10.54 9.20 9.11
CA VAL A 30 9.38 10.08 8.83
C VAL A 30 9.60 11.52 9.36
N PRO A 31 10.07 11.75 10.59
CA PRO A 31 10.37 13.10 11.09
C PRO A 31 11.52 13.80 10.35
N LEU A 32 12.43 13.05 9.70
CA LEU A 32 13.51 13.62 8.91
C LEU A 32 13.00 14.25 7.61
N CYS A 33 11.78 13.92 7.20
CA CYS A 33 11.14 14.42 5.99
C CYS A 33 10.29 15.69 6.21
N SER A 34 10.60 16.54 7.21
CA SER A 34 9.73 17.64 7.66
C SER A 34 9.02 18.39 6.52
N PRO A 35 7.66 18.52 6.56
CA PRO A 35 6.72 18.08 7.60
C PRO A 35 6.36 16.58 7.59
N GLY A 36 6.80 15.84 6.57
CA GLY A 36 6.58 14.42 6.33
C GLY A 36 6.72 14.10 4.83
N PRO A 37 6.87 12.84 4.41
CA PRO A 37 6.93 12.51 2.99
C PRO A 37 5.61 12.84 2.28
N HIS A 38 5.73 13.47 1.11
CA HIS A 38 4.59 13.75 0.21
C HIS A 38 4.16 12.51 -0.56
N VAL A 39 5.14 11.65 -0.88
CA VAL A 39 4.96 10.40 -1.60
C VAL A 39 5.84 9.34 -0.96
N ILE A 40 5.31 8.13 -0.87
CA ILE A 40 6.02 6.92 -0.45
C ILE A 40 6.16 6.03 -1.68
N LEU A 41 7.40 5.73 -2.09
CA LEU A 41 7.65 4.79 -3.17
C LEU A 41 7.89 3.39 -2.58
N HIS A 42 7.00 2.44 -2.88
CA HIS A 42 7.19 1.05 -2.49
C HIS A 42 7.71 0.23 -3.66
N VAL A 43 9.01 -0.08 -3.61
CA VAL A 43 9.68 -0.93 -4.60
C VAL A 43 9.39 -2.40 -4.31
N MET A 44 8.81 -3.10 -5.28
CA MET A 44 8.51 -4.53 -5.26
C MET A 44 9.21 -5.24 -6.41
N HIS A 45 9.69 -6.45 -6.13
CA HIS A 45 10.25 -7.31 -7.16
C HIS A 45 9.20 -8.35 -7.59
N PRO A 46 8.93 -8.55 -8.90
CA PRO A 46 7.88 -9.44 -9.39
C PRO A 46 7.96 -10.89 -8.89
N PHE A 47 9.16 -11.42 -8.63
CA PHE A 47 9.36 -12.75 -8.05
C PHE A 47 8.88 -12.85 -6.59
N HIS A 48 9.13 -11.80 -5.80
CA HIS A 48 8.72 -11.72 -4.39
C HIS A 48 7.20 -11.55 -4.26
N ALA A 49 6.54 -10.90 -5.24
CA ALA A 49 5.09 -10.81 -5.29
C ALA A 49 4.37 -12.16 -5.52
N ARG A 50 5.09 -13.21 -5.96
CA ARG A 50 4.54 -14.55 -6.25
C ARG A 50 4.88 -15.61 -5.19
N GLN A 51 5.92 -15.40 -4.39
CA GLN A 51 6.41 -16.39 -3.42
C GLN A 51 6.09 -15.95 -1.98
N LYS A 52 5.14 -16.62 -1.33
CA LYS A 52 4.94 -16.79 0.14
C LYS A 52 5.12 -15.59 1.10
N GLU A 53 5.35 -14.37 0.63
CA GLU A 53 5.22 -13.15 1.43
C GLU A 53 3.77 -12.67 1.39
N THR A 54 2.88 -13.55 1.83
CA THR A 54 1.49 -13.22 2.16
C THR A 54 1.35 -12.10 3.20
N ASP A 55 2.49 -11.63 3.72
CA ASP A 55 2.65 -10.60 4.74
C ASP A 55 3.06 -9.24 4.18
N VAL A 56 3.33 -9.02 2.89
CA VAL A 56 3.73 -7.66 2.42
C VAL A 56 2.65 -6.63 2.77
N VAL A 57 1.39 -7.00 2.59
CA VAL A 57 0.24 -6.15 2.92
C VAL A 57 0.11 -5.91 4.42
N GLU A 58 0.36 -6.94 5.23
CA GLU A 58 0.27 -6.85 6.69
C GLU A 58 1.46 -6.08 7.26
N ARG A 59 2.68 -6.36 6.79
CA ARG A 59 3.89 -5.60 7.08
C ARG A 59 3.72 -4.14 6.71
N MET A 60 3.15 -3.79 5.56
CA MET A 60 2.97 -2.38 5.22
C MET A 60 1.96 -1.67 6.10
N LYS A 61 0.86 -2.34 6.48
CA LYS A 61 -0.08 -1.79 7.46
C LYS A 61 0.58 -1.57 8.83
N GLU A 62 1.60 -2.34 9.16
CA GLU A 62 2.30 -2.24 10.45
C GLU A 62 3.47 -1.27 10.43
N ILE A 63 4.18 -1.21 9.31
CA ILE A 63 5.31 -0.31 9.09
C ILE A 63 4.81 1.10 8.89
N PHE A 64 3.83 1.33 8.01
CA PHE A 64 3.39 2.67 7.64
C PHE A 64 1.94 2.98 8.09
N GLY A 65 1.34 2.16 8.94
CA GLY A 65 -0.04 2.37 9.34
C GLY A 65 -1.04 2.21 8.19
N LEU A 66 -2.31 2.51 8.44
CA LEU A 66 -3.39 2.27 7.48
C LEU A 66 -3.56 3.40 6.46
N GLU A 67 -3.07 4.59 6.78
CA GLU A 67 -3.23 5.79 5.97
C GLU A 67 -2.09 5.99 4.97
N ALA A 68 -0.93 5.34 5.16
CA ALA A 68 0.17 5.48 4.22
C ALA A 68 -0.16 5.01 2.80
N LYS A 69 -1.07 4.05 2.66
CA LYS A 69 -1.57 3.60 1.35
C LYS A 69 -2.02 4.78 0.48
N ASP A 70 -2.53 5.86 1.08
CA ASP A 70 -3.06 7.05 0.40
C ASP A 70 -1.94 7.97 -0.11
N TYR A 71 -0.69 7.75 0.32
CA TYR A 71 0.53 8.43 -0.11
C TYR A 71 1.48 7.51 -0.89
N THR A 72 1.11 6.24 -1.12
CA THR A 72 1.99 5.24 -1.74
C THR A 72 1.79 5.13 -3.25
N ILE A 73 2.90 5.04 -3.99
CA ILE A 73 3.01 4.53 -5.36
C ILE A 73 3.85 3.25 -5.32
N ILE A 74 3.42 2.22 -6.06
CA ILE A 74 4.10 0.93 -6.12
C ILE A 74 4.97 0.86 -7.38
N LEU A 75 6.26 0.59 -7.21
CA LEU A 75 7.21 0.41 -8.32
C LEU A 75 7.60 -1.06 -8.43
N PHE A 76 7.28 -1.69 -9.55
CA PHE A 76 7.76 -3.03 -9.89
C PHE A 76 9.09 -2.92 -10.62
N THR A 77 10.19 -3.28 -9.96
CA THR A 77 11.53 -3.27 -10.58
C THR A 77 11.86 -4.60 -11.23
N HIS A 78 12.83 -4.57 -12.16
CA HIS A 78 13.26 -5.74 -12.94
C HIS A 78 12.13 -6.27 -13.84
N GLN A 79 11.74 -5.43 -14.80
CA GLN A 79 10.70 -5.71 -15.78
C GLN A 79 11.01 -6.97 -16.62
N ASP A 80 12.28 -7.34 -16.75
CA ASP A 80 12.75 -8.59 -17.38
C ASP A 80 12.06 -9.85 -16.81
N PHE A 81 11.68 -9.83 -15.53
CA PHE A 81 10.99 -10.95 -14.88
C PHE A 81 9.49 -11.01 -15.18
N LEU A 82 8.93 -10.02 -15.86
CA LEU A 82 7.56 -10.10 -16.38
C LEU A 82 7.46 -11.13 -17.52
N LYS A 83 8.59 -11.62 -18.06
CA LYS A 83 8.69 -12.62 -19.14
C LYS A 83 7.91 -12.20 -20.40
N GLY A 84 8.00 -10.93 -20.77
CA GLY A 84 7.30 -10.37 -21.92
C GLY A 84 5.80 -10.09 -21.70
N ARG A 85 5.30 -10.26 -20.46
CA ARG A 85 3.92 -9.88 -20.10
C ARG A 85 3.85 -8.42 -19.69
N SER A 86 2.69 -7.81 -19.90
CA SER A 86 2.43 -6.47 -19.37
C SER A 86 2.35 -6.50 -17.83
N LEU A 87 2.56 -5.35 -17.20
CA LEU A 87 2.35 -5.23 -15.75
C LEU A 87 0.91 -5.59 -15.36
N GLU A 88 -0.06 -5.20 -16.17
CA GLU A 88 -1.48 -5.46 -15.95
C GLU A 88 -1.78 -6.96 -15.99
N GLU A 89 -1.19 -7.70 -16.93
CA GLU A 89 -1.30 -9.16 -17.03
C GLU A 89 -0.64 -9.85 -15.83
N PHE A 90 0.51 -9.33 -15.39
CA PHE A 90 1.19 -9.82 -14.19
C PHE A 90 0.32 -9.66 -12.95
N ILE A 91 -0.26 -8.46 -12.75
CA ILE A 91 -1.15 -8.17 -11.63
C ILE A 91 -2.42 -9.03 -11.72
N SER A 92 -3.01 -9.14 -12.91
CA SER A 92 -4.25 -9.90 -13.14
C SER A 92 -4.08 -11.40 -12.90
N SER A 93 -2.91 -11.95 -13.19
CA SER A 93 -2.58 -13.35 -12.89
C SER A 93 -1.98 -13.57 -11.48
N GLY A 94 -1.75 -12.49 -10.72
CA GLY A 94 -1.12 -12.49 -9.42
C GLY A 94 -2.03 -12.89 -8.24
N ASP A 95 -1.43 -12.93 -7.05
CA ASP A 95 -2.08 -13.27 -5.78
C ASP A 95 -3.19 -12.26 -5.43
N LYS A 96 -4.30 -12.75 -4.89
CA LYS A 96 -5.43 -11.93 -4.41
C LYS A 96 -4.99 -10.87 -3.40
N LYS A 97 -4.08 -11.20 -2.48
CA LYS A 97 -3.58 -10.25 -1.47
C LYS A 97 -2.83 -9.08 -2.11
N VAL A 98 -2.02 -9.35 -3.13
CA VAL A 98 -1.28 -8.31 -3.87
C VAL A 98 -2.27 -7.40 -4.60
N LYS A 99 -3.30 -7.96 -5.23
CA LYS A 99 -4.38 -7.18 -5.86
C LYS A 99 -5.13 -6.30 -4.86
N GLU A 100 -5.50 -6.84 -3.70
CA GLU A 100 -6.16 -6.07 -2.64
C GLU A 100 -5.29 -4.91 -2.15
N TYR A 101 -3.97 -5.12 -2.07
CA TYR A 101 -3.03 -4.07 -1.69
C TYR A 101 -2.88 -2.99 -2.77
N LEU A 102 -2.73 -3.39 -4.03
CA LEU A 102 -2.72 -2.45 -5.17
C LEU A 102 -4.00 -1.62 -5.19
N ALA A 103 -5.16 -2.26 -5.00
CA ALA A 103 -6.46 -1.59 -4.92
C ALA A 103 -6.55 -0.65 -3.72
N ALA A 104 -6.00 -1.03 -2.56
CA ALA A 104 -5.93 -0.16 -1.38
C ALA A 104 -5.05 1.09 -1.63
N CYS A 105 -4.02 0.96 -2.47
CA CYS A 105 -3.21 2.05 -3.00
C CYS A 105 -3.81 2.69 -4.26
N GLY A 106 -5.11 2.53 -4.52
CA GLY A 106 -5.79 3.15 -5.66
C GLY A 106 -5.23 2.77 -7.03
N ASN A 107 -4.67 1.57 -7.15
CA ASN A 107 -4.03 1.04 -8.37
C ASN A 107 -2.88 1.91 -8.91
N ARG A 108 -2.21 2.67 -8.04
CA ARG A 108 -1.02 3.44 -8.41
C ARG A 108 0.19 2.52 -8.46
N CYS A 109 0.45 1.93 -9.63
CA CYS A 109 1.62 1.10 -9.84
C CYS A 109 2.26 1.31 -11.21
N LEU A 110 3.59 1.15 -11.26
CA LEU A 110 4.40 1.31 -12.46
C LEU A 110 5.43 0.20 -12.54
N ALA A 111 5.74 -0.28 -13.75
CA ALA A 111 6.90 -1.12 -13.98
C ALA A 111 8.09 -0.21 -14.31
N PHE A 112 9.17 -0.34 -13.55
CA PHE A 112 10.35 0.50 -13.70
C PHE A 112 11.56 -0.34 -14.08
N ASN A 113 12.05 -0.08 -15.29
CA ASN A 113 13.27 -0.69 -15.79
C ASN A 113 14.49 0.15 -15.38
N ASN A 114 15.27 -0.34 -14.41
CA ASN A 114 16.46 0.35 -13.92
C ASN A 114 17.62 0.38 -14.94
N THR A 115 17.56 -0.44 -15.99
CA THR A 115 18.57 -0.48 -17.07
C THR A 115 18.11 0.22 -18.34
N ALA A 116 16.91 0.82 -18.34
CA ALA A 116 16.43 1.60 -19.47
C ALA A 116 17.31 2.84 -19.70
N GLU A 117 17.51 3.17 -20.97
CA GLU A 117 18.29 4.32 -21.41
C GLU A 117 17.50 5.20 -22.40
N GLY A 118 17.94 6.45 -22.55
CA GLY A 118 17.36 7.39 -23.52
C GLY A 118 15.85 7.58 -23.33
N ALA A 119 15.11 7.51 -24.43
CA ALA A 119 13.68 7.81 -24.47
C ALA A 119 12.81 6.89 -23.59
N GLU A 120 13.20 5.62 -23.42
CA GLU A 120 12.47 4.67 -22.56
C GLU A 120 12.53 5.12 -21.09
N ARG A 121 13.72 5.52 -20.62
CA ARG A 121 13.91 6.04 -19.27
C ARG A 121 13.15 7.34 -19.06
N GLU A 122 13.24 8.27 -20.00
CA GLU A 122 12.53 9.55 -19.90
C GLU A 122 11.01 9.36 -19.87
N ALA A 123 10.47 8.43 -20.67
CA ALA A 123 9.05 8.09 -20.63
C ALA A 123 8.63 7.50 -19.27
N ALA A 124 9.41 6.57 -18.71
CA ALA A 124 9.12 5.97 -17.40
C ALA A 124 9.19 7.00 -16.26
N LEU A 125 10.14 7.95 -16.33
CA LEU A 125 10.24 9.05 -15.38
C LEU A 125 9.07 10.02 -15.52
N ALA A 126 8.68 10.37 -16.74
CA ALA A 126 7.53 11.24 -16.99
C ALA A 126 6.22 10.62 -16.44
N GLU A 127 6.04 9.31 -16.62
CA GLU A 127 4.89 8.60 -16.06
C GLU A 127 4.90 8.61 -14.52
N LEU A 128 6.05 8.34 -13.90
CA LEU A 128 6.21 8.41 -12.46
C LEU A 128 5.92 9.83 -11.92
N MET A 129 6.43 10.87 -12.57
CA MET A 129 6.19 12.26 -12.19
C MET A 129 4.71 12.63 -12.30
N SER A 130 4.04 12.21 -13.37
CA SER A 130 2.59 12.40 -13.53
C SER A 130 1.78 11.74 -12.40
N MET A 131 2.17 10.52 -11.98
CA MET A 131 1.54 9.87 -10.83
C MET A 131 1.81 10.59 -9.51
N ILE A 132 3.02 11.13 -9.32
CA ILE A 132 3.38 11.93 -8.14
C ILE A 132 2.52 13.20 -8.08
N ASP A 133 2.42 13.94 -9.18
CA ASP A 133 1.64 15.17 -9.25
C ASP A 133 0.17 14.92 -8.97
N ALA A 134 -0.41 13.87 -9.57
CA ALA A 134 -1.79 13.47 -9.31
C ALA A 134 -2.03 13.06 -7.84
N LEU A 135 -1.04 12.44 -7.20
CA LEU A 135 -1.13 12.05 -5.80
C LEU A 135 -1.06 13.25 -4.85
N VAL A 136 -0.14 14.18 -5.11
CA VAL A 136 0.00 15.43 -4.34
C VAL A 136 -1.27 16.26 -4.48
N GLU A 137 -1.82 16.34 -5.69
CA GLU A 137 -3.07 17.03 -5.98
C GLU A 137 -4.24 16.46 -5.17
N ARG A 138 -4.39 15.14 -5.19
CA ARG A 138 -5.43 14.42 -4.44
C ARG A 138 -5.30 14.64 -2.93
N ASN A 139 -4.07 14.76 -2.43
CA ASN A 139 -3.78 14.92 -1.01
C ASN A 139 -3.62 16.40 -0.58
N ARG A 140 -4.03 17.38 -1.39
CA ARG A 140 -3.91 18.82 -1.04
C ARG A 140 -4.38 19.21 0.36
N ARG A 141 -5.43 18.56 0.89
CA ARG A 141 -5.97 18.82 2.24
C ARG A 141 -5.12 18.24 3.38
N ALA A 142 -4.25 17.29 3.05
CA ALA A 142 -3.30 16.64 3.96
C ALA A 142 -2.03 16.32 3.18
N PRO A 143 -1.17 17.32 2.89
CA PRO A 143 -0.17 17.24 1.83
C PRO A 143 0.99 16.27 2.11
N CYS A 144 1.18 15.87 3.36
CA CYS A 144 2.24 14.96 3.77
C CYS A 144 1.71 13.87 4.71
N TYR A 145 2.37 12.73 4.66
CA TYR A 145 2.20 11.66 5.63
C TYR A 145 2.96 12.01 6.90
N THR A 146 2.25 12.18 8.02
CA THR A 146 2.82 12.62 9.29
C THR A 146 2.89 11.49 10.31
N GLU A 147 3.64 11.71 11.39
CA GLU A 147 3.75 10.78 12.52
C GLU A 147 2.36 10.47 13.14
N ASP A 148 1.47 11.46 13.25
CA ASP A 148 0.10 11.26 13.74
C ASP A 148 -0.67 10.21 12.92
N ARG A 149 -0.47 10.21 11.59
CA ARG A 149 -1.11 9.25 10.67
C ARG A 149 -0.52 7.85 10.78
N MET A 150 0.74 7.75 11.20
CA MET A 150 1.39 6.47 11.53
C MET A 150 0.78 5.83 12.79
N HIS A 151 0.40 6.66 13.77
CA HIS A 151 -0.18 6.22 15.03
C HIS A 151 -1.71 6.12 15.00
N ALA A 152 -2.36 6.57 13.92
CA ALA A 152 -3.79 6.47 13.70
C ALA A 152 -4.25 5.00 13.77
N LYS A 153 -4.92 4.63 14.87
CA LYS A 153 -5.61 3.34 15.01
C LYS A 153 -6.88 3.37 14.15
N LYS A 154 -7.32 2.23 13.61
CA LYS A 154 -8.66 2.13 13.00
C LYS A 154 -9.67 2.73 13.99
N PRO A 155 -10.62 3.58 13.54
CA PRO A 155 -11.79 3.84 14.37
C PRO A 155 -12.38 2.47 14.73
N ARG A 156 -12.53 2.21 16.04
CA ARG A 156 -13.19 0.98 16.49
C ARG A 156 -14.54 0.95 15.78
N PRO A 157 -14.90 -0.15 15.09
CA PRO A 157 -16.25 -0.26 14.55
C PRO A 157 -17.22 -0.04 15.73
N PRO A 158 -18.32 0.71 15.54
CA PRO A 158 -19.27 0.93 16.62
C PRO A 158 -19.66 -0.43 17.20
N TYR A 159 -19.41 -0.61 18.49
CA TYR A 159 -19.73 -1.82 19.23
C TYR A 159 -21.22 -2.13 19.00
N LYS A 160 -21.53 -3.19 18.26
CA LYS A 160 -22.92 -3.64 18.11
C LYS A 160 -23.36 -4.18 19.47
N SER A 161 -24.19 -3.41 20.18
CA SER A 161 -24.74 -3.83 21.45
C SER A 161 -25.56 -5.11 21.26
N GLN A 162 -25.48 -6.04 22.21
CA GLN A 162 -26.21 -7.32 22.19
C GLN A 162 -27.75 -7.13 22.14
N ARG A 163 -28.25 -5.91 22.42
CA ARG A 163 -29.66 -5.54 22.26
C ARG A 163 -30.10 -5.46 20.81
N ASP A 164 -29.26 -4.95 19.92
CA ASP A 164 -29.61 -4.75 18.50
C ASP A 164 -29.75 -6.09 17.74
N THR A 165 -29.00 -7.10 18.15
CA THR A 165 -29.09 -8.46 17.61
C THR A 165 -30.31 -9.21 18.14
N SER A 166 -30.68 -9.01 19.41
CA SER A 166 -31.87 -9.62 20.02
C SER A 166 -33.18 -9.03 19.47
N LEU A 167 -33.24 -7.71 19.25
CA LEU A 167 -34.40 -7.07 18.58
C LEU A 167 -34.52 -7.49 17.10
N LYS A 168 -33.41 -7.65 16.38
CA LYS A 168 -33.46 -8.13 14.98
C LYS A 168 -33.87 -9.59 14.88
N LYS A 169 -33.37 -10.48 15.76
CA LYS A 169 -33.79 -11.89 15.80
C LYS A 169 -35.25 -12.05 16.19
N SER A 170 -35.74 -11.30 17.19
CA SER A 170 -37.15 -11.37 17.61
C SER A 170 -38.11 -10.83 16.53
N ARG A 171 -37.73 -9.76 15.80
CA ARG A 171 -38.53 -9.26 14.66
C ARG A 171 -38.52 -10.21 13.47
N ALA A 172 -37.42 -10.92 13.21
CA ALA A 172 -37.35 -11.94 12.15
C ALA A 172 -38.21 -13.18 12.48
N ALA A 173 -38.17 -13.65 13.74
CA ALA A 173 -38.98 -14.79 14.19
C ALA A 173 -40.49 -14.51 14.16
N ARG A 174 -40.90 -13.26 14.49
CA ARG A 174 -42.31 -12.85 14.36
C ARG A 174 -42.78 -12.83 12.91
N LYS A 175 -41.94 -12.39 11.96
CA LYS A 175 -42.28 -12.38 10.53
C LYS A 175 -42.33 -13.79 9.91
N SER A 176 -41.56 -14.75 10.41
CA SER A 176 -41.60 -16.13 9.89
C SER A 176 -42.83 -16.92 10.38
N ASN A 177 -43.32 -16.65 11.60
CA ASN A 177 -44.54 -17.30 12.10
C ASN A 177 -45.83 -16.77 11.47
N GLN A 178 -45.82 -15.54 10.96
CA GLN A 178 -46.99 -14.91 10.34
C GLN A 178 -47.16 -15.26 8.86
N ARG A 179 -46.16 -15.90 8.24
CA ARG A 179 -46.22 -16.42 6.86
C ARG A 179 -46.56 -17.91 6.76
N LYS A 180 -46.74 -18.59 7.91
CA LYS A 180 -47.05 -20.03 8.01
C LYS A 180 -48.46 -20.33 8.55
N LYS A 181 -49.30 -19.31 8.67
CA LYS A 181 -50.75 -19.42 8.88
C LYS A 181 -51.43 -18.86 7.64
#